data_AF-A0A439QBE3-F1
#
_entry.id   AF-A0A439QBE3-F1
#
_cell.length_a   1.000
_cell.length_b   1.000
_cell.length_c   1.000
_cell.angle_alpha   90.00
_cell.angle_beta   90.00
_cell.angle_gamma   90.00
#
_symmetry.space_group_name_H-M   'P 1'
#
loop_
_entity.id
_entity.type
_entity.pdbx_description
1 polymer ?
#
loop_
_entity_poly.entity_id
_entity_poly.type
_entity_poly.pdbx_seq_one_letter_code
_entity_poly.pdbx_strand_id
1 'polypeptide(L)'
;MALSVFIADVLRAAADATIDYIINIAANEPVTGSIATASGKCVVPVPDGAWAIALLIKPVGFHQDLVRLRKAAADNEWLRDNPVARIVGSPVPTEVHVTVSRMRPAPVSYIPDSDLAKLAQQPDGVLTTKIPEGLGYHSLFEDNYQPFFRLNHPILKSGTPRDAKIWDRLHSTKLSSVDPKKSGPFFHLEYGAPGTGPRLFLSIFVPRPGARKNVDFIVFFSPSTAIERRFPYDSVPFRRNYPYGLTKLASGSISQEYPRHSQGYLFNMHHLAHQLVAADSNAVLVMPVAPFGDWSIFQTRSGLHRLLLELAAFLLREMLVIPQFQLRTVSPYDARAGGSVRKLTGLGVGVGASIFAPYQDRPPIGRVAVSAFSSGSQALQTLLVNKTNDLPKGFEPAQFGGSAEEFGRLFAEVWDFDCAHAPYHGYPAFERALHSWYVTGNKSFRLYHSTFTGGDRDSLGVEPLASLVTSSDIQQSSQVSDAGGTHWAQERYSAKDQWSSARFADGFLQSNDPGPGPPYWTKDDAHHFVPRIALGHAALLFSRPR
;
A
#
# COMPACT_ATOMS: atom_id res chain seq x y z
N MET A 1 -14.46 -11.60 -39.69
CA MET A 1 -13.99 -12.44 -38.55
C MET A 1 -14.79 -12.10 -37.27
N ALA A 2 -14.82 -12.96 -36.23
CA ALA A 2 -15.42 -12.63 -34.93
C ALA A 2 -14.41 -12.84 -33.78
N LEU A 3 -14.32 -11.88 -32.86
CA LEU A 3 -13.42 -11.89 -31.70
C LEU A 3 -14.21 -12.13 -30.42
N SER A 4 -13.89 -13.17 -29.66
CA SER A 4 -14.54 -13.44 -28.36
C SER A 4 -13.82 -12.69 -27.23
N VAL A 5 -14.48 -11.76 -26.56
CA VAL A 5 -13.93 -11.07 -25.39
C VAL A 5 -14.49 -11.70 -24.12
N PHE A 6 -13.60 -12.12 -23.22
CA PHE A 6 -13.90 -12.71 -21.93
C PHE A 6 -13.42 -11.78 -20.81
N ILE A 7 -14.25 -11.59 -19.80
CA ILE A 7 -13.85 -10.89 -18.58
C ILE A 7 -13.41 -11.95 -17.58
N ALA A 8 -12.10 -12.01 -17.36
CA ALA A 8 -11.48 -12.91 -16.41
C ALA A 8 -11.35 -12.20 -15.06
N ASP A 9 -12.40 -12.23 -14.23
CA ASP A 9 -12.18 -12.12 -12.80
C ASP A 9 -11.90 -13.54 -12.28
N VAL A 10 -10.73 -13.71 -11.65
CA VAL A 10 -10.35 -14.94 -10.97
C VAL A 10 -11.32 -15.27 -9.82
N LEU A 11 -12.25 -14.37 -9.45
CA LEU A 11 -13.27 -14.64 -8.43
C LEU A 11 -14.63 -13.99 -8.81
N ARG A 12 -15.41 -14.75 -9.59
CA ARG A 12 -16.84 -14.63 -9.98
C ARG A 12 -17.19 -13.66 -11.14
N ALA A 13 -17.98 -14.22 -12.05
CA ALA A 13 -18.53 -13.61 -13.26
C ALA A 13 -19.23 -12.28 -12.98
N ALA A 14 -18.77 -11.21 -13.62
CA ALA A 14 -19.57 -10.02 -13.79
C ALA A 14 -20.67 -10.33 -14.81
N ALA A 15 -21.83 -10.80 -14.33
CA ALA A 15 -23.00 -11.11 -15.14
C ALA A 15 -23.62 -9.87 -15.82
N ASP A 16 -23.13 -8.65 -15.53
CA ASP A 16 -23.69 -7.38 -16.01
C ASP A 16 -22.64 -6.47 -16.69
N ALA A 17 -21.58 -7.04 -17.26
CA ALA A 17 -20.54 -6.23 -17.89
C ALA A 17 -20.95 -5.75 -19.29
N THR A 18 -20.74 -4.46 -19.57
CA THR A 18 -20.84 -3.91 -20.93
C THR A 18 -19.46 -3.81 -21.55
N ILE A 19 -19.33 -4.29 -22.79
CA ILE A 19 -18.11 -4.14 -23.60
C ILE A 19 -18.46 -3.20 -24.75
N ASP A 20 -17.96 -1.98 -24.62
CA ASP A 20 -17.92 -1.00 -25.69
C ASP A 20 -16.69 -1.28 -26.57
N TYR A 21 -16.76 -0.98 -27.86
CA TYR A 21 -15.64 -1.14 -28.76
C TYR A 21 -15.60 -0.07 -29.84
N ILE A 22 -14.40 0.19 -30.35
CA ILE A 22 -14.10 1.03 -31.50
C ILE A 22 -13.21 0.22 -32.43
N ILE A 23 -13.61 0.08 -33.69
CA ILE A 23 -12.81 -0.60 -34.69
C ILE A 23 -12.35 0.42 -35.72
N ASN A 24 -11.04 0.45 -35.98
CA ASN A 24 -10.44 1.30 -36.99
C ASN A 24 -9.98 0.46 -38.18
N ILE A 25 -10.47 0.81 -39.36
CA ILE A 25 -10.04 0.25 -40.63
C ILE A 25 -9.39 1.40 -41.40
N ALA A 26 -8.15 1.21 -41.87
CA ALA A 26 -7.43 2.29 -42.56
C ALA A 26 -8.25 2.69 -43.79
N ALA A 27 -8.48 4.01 -43.93
CA ALA A 27 -9.31 4.71 -44.92
C ALA A 27 -10.79 4.96 -44.57
N ASN A 28 -11.32 4.52 -43.43
CA ASN A 28 -12.70 4.82 -43.00
C ASN A 28 -12.79 5.38 -41.57
N GLU A 29 -13.92 6.05 -41.28
CA GLU A 29 -14.26 6.54 -39.95
C GLU A 29 -14.32 5.40 -38.91
N PRO A 30 -13.99 5.68 -37.64
CA PRO A 30 -14.10 4.72 -36.55
C PRO A 30 -15.53 4.18 -36.42
N VAL A 31 -15.69 2.86 -36.41
CA VAL A 31 -16.98 2.22 -36.10
C VAL A 31 -17.04 1.95 -34.60
N THR A 32 -18.00 2.56 -33.91
CA THR A 32 -18.22 2.38 -32.47
C THR A 32 -19.45 1.52 -32.21
N GLY A 33 -19.41 0.72 -31.13
CA GLY A 33 -20.54 -0.11 -30.71
C GLY A 33 -20.45 -0.52 -29.24
N SER A 34 -21.58 -0.99 -28.69
CA SER A 34 -21.72 -1.41 -27.30
C SER A 34 -22.49 -2.72 -27.20
N ILE A 35 -21.97 -3.69 -26.44
CA ILE A 35 -22.65 -4.97 -26.21
C ILE A 35 -22.70 -5.23 -24.71
N ALA A 36 -23.91 -5.30 -24.14
CA ALA A 36 -24.14 -5.77 -22.79
C ALA A 36 -24.06 -7.31 -22.74
N THR A 37 -23.43 -7.88 -21.70
CA THR A 37 -23.21 -9.32 -21.58
C THR A 37 -23.82 -9.88 -20.31
N ALA A 38 -24.57 -10.98 -20.43
CA ALA A 38 -25.13 -11.74 -19.29
C ALA A 38 -24.15 -12.77 -18.70
N SER A 39 -23.11 -13.15 -19.47
CA SER A 39 -22.20 -14.27 -19.15
C SER A 39 -20.73 -13.86 -18.99
N GLY A 40 -20.43 -12.55 -19.02
CA GLY A 40 -19.05 -12.05 -19.04
C GLY A 40 -18.27 -12.40 -20.33
N LYS A 41 -18.97 -12.89 -21.37
CA LYS A 41 -18.45 -13.15 -22.71
C LYS A 41 -19.21 -12.29 -23.73
N CYS A 42 -18.45 -11.62 -24.60
CA CYS A 42 -18.97 -10.89 -25.76
C CYS A 42 -18.34 -11.44 -27.03
N VAL A 43 -19.07 -11.42 -28.15
CA VAL A 43 -18.50 -11.66 -29.48
C VAL A 43 -18.54 -10.34 -30.24
N VAL A 44 -17.36 -9.77 -30.47
CA VAL A 44 -17.19 -8.51 -31.21
C VAL A 44 -16.94 -8.85 -32.69
N PRO A 45 -17.76 -8.36 -33.63
CA PRO A 45 -17.50 -8.55 -35.04
C PRO A 45 -16.23 -7.79 -35.43
N VAL A 46 -15.29 -8.44 -36.11
CA VAL A 46 -14.08 -7.81 -36.64
C VAL A 46 -14.19 -7.77 -38.17
N PRO A 47 -14.40 -6.58 -38.76
CA PRO A 47 -14.39 -6.36 -40.19
C PRO A 47 -13.11 -6.87 -40.83
N ASP A 48 -13.24 -7.41 -42.05
CA ASP A 48 -12.09 -7.84 -42.83
C ASP A 48 -11.23 -6.62 -43.19
N GLY A 49 -9.91 -6.71 -42.98
CA GLY A 49 -8.97 -5.61 -43.18
C GLY A 49 -8.76 -4.68 -41.99
N ALA A 50 -9.41 -4.93 -40.83
CA ALA A 50 -9.11 -4.19 -39.61
C ALA A 50 -7.63 -4.37 -39.18
N TRP A 51 -6.96 -3.27 -38.82
CA TRP A 51 -5.58 -3.28 -38.32
C TRP A 51 -5.48 -2.80 -36.86
N ALA A 52 -6.56 -2.25 -36.30
CA ALA A 52 -6.66 -1.89 -34.90
C ALA A 52 -8.08 -2.08 -34.33
N ILE A 53 -8.15 -2.50 -33.07
CA ILE A 53 -9.37 -2.70 -32.30
C ILE A 53 -9.16 -2.03 -30.95
N ALA A 54 -10.10 -1.22 -30.47
CA ALA A 54 -10.11 -0.70 -29.11
C ALA A 54 -11.36 -1.22 -28.39
N LEU A 55 -11.18 -1.86 -27.24
CA LEU A 55 -12.24 -2.45 -26.43
C LEU A 55 -12.32 -1.68 -25.11
N LEU A 56 -13.39 -0.94 -24.90
CA LEU A 56 -13.71 -0.25 -23.65
C LEU A 56 -14.61 -1.13 -22.79
N ILE A 57 -14.06 -1.66 -21.70
CA ILE A 57 -14.73 -2.61 -20.83
C ILE A 57 -15.29 -1.83 -19.64
N LYS A 58 -16.60 -1.91 -19.44
CA LYS A 58 -17.36 -1.21 -18.40
C LYS A 58 -18.16 -2.20 -17.54
N PRO A 59 -17.51 -2.90 -16.59
CA PRO A 59 -18.22 -3.79 -15.69
C PRO A 59 -18.90 -2.99 -14.58
N VAL A 60 -20.17 -3.29 -14.29
CA VAL A 60 -20.88 -2.68 -13.16
C VAL A 60 -20.11 -2.97 -11.87
N GLY A 61 -19.73 -1.92 -11.14
CA GLY A 61 -19.01 -2.07 -9.89
C GLY A 61 -17.49 -2.26 -10.02
N PHE A 62 -16.89 -2.06 -11.20
CA PHE A 62 -15.43 -2.16 -11.41
C PHE A 62 -14.85 -0.90 -12.09
N HIS A 63 -13.52 -0.83 -12.15
CA HIS A 63 -12.81 0.14 -12.99
C HIS A 63 -13.10 -0.09 -14.48
N GLN A 64 -13.12 0.99 -15.26
CA GLN A 64 -13.28 0.91 -16.71
C GLN A 64 -11.91 0.76 -17.36
N ASP A 65 -11.72 -0.28 -18.16
CA ASP A 65 -10.44 -0.57 -18.81
C ASP A 65 -10.56 -0.44 -20.32
N LEU A 66 -9.58 0.21 -20.95
CA LEU A 66 -9.47 0.31 -22.40
C LEU A 66 -8.33 -0.60 -22.86
N VAL A 67 -8.63 -1.52 -23.77
CA VAL A 67 -7.68 -2.46 -24.37
C VAL A 67 -7.59 -2.16 -25.85
N ARG A 68 -6.45 -1.69 -26.34
CA ARG A 68 -6.20 -1.53 -27.77
C ARG A 68 -5.34 -2.65 -28.27
N LEU A 69 -5.78 -3.26 -29.36
CA LEU A 69 -5.08 -4.25 -30.15
C LEU A 69 -4.67 -3.61 -31.47
N ARG A 70 -3.45 -3.87 -31.95
CA ARG A 70 -2.95 -3.37 -33.24
C ARG A 70 -2.14 -4.45 -33.94
N LYS A 71 -2.38 -4.63 -35.24
CA LYS A 71 -1.59 -5.51 -36.10
C LYS A 71 -0.19 -4.91 -36.34
N ALA A 72 0.88 -5.67 -36.07
CA ALA A 72 2.23 -5.25 -36.42
C ALA A 72 2.48 -5.42 -37.92
N ALA A 73 3.22 -4.48 -38.50
CA ALA A 73 3.44 -4.44 -39.95
C ALA A 73 4.38 -5.54 -40.47
N ALA A 74 5.21 -6.13 -39.60
CA ALA A 74 6.30 -7.03 -40.00
C ALA A 74 5.93 -8.52 -40.01
N ASP A 75 4.99 -8.95 -39.16
CA ASP A 75 4.74 -10.37 -38.86
C ASP A 75 3.24 -10.74 -38.79
N ASN A 76 2.34 -9.79 -39.09
CA ASN A 76 0.89 -9.93 -38.91
C ASN A 76 0.46 -10.25 -37.46
N GLU A 77 1.34 -10.12 -36.45
CA GLU A 77 0.98 -10.38 -35.06
C GLU A 77 0.12 -9.25 -34.48
N TRP A 78 -0.80 -9.61 -33.59
CA TRP A 78 -1.62 -8.63 -32.87
C TRP A 78 -0.98 -8.25 -31.56
N LEU A 79 -0.58 -7.00 -31.50
CA LEU A 79 0.03 -6.36 -30.35
C LEU A 79 -1.03 -5.67 -29.48
N ARG A 80 -0.77 -5.43 -28.18
CA ARG A 80 -1.71 -4.73 -27.29
C ARG A 80 -1.09 -3.74 -26.31
N ASP A 81 -1.83 -2.69 -25.96
CA ASP A 81 -1.37 -1.61 -25.08
C ASP A 81 -1.67 -1.83 -23.58
N ASN A 82 -2.53 -2.81 -23.26
CA ASN A 82 -3.00 -3.05 -21.91
C ASN A 82 -2.47 -4.40 -21.35
N PRO A 83 -1.69 -4.37 -20.24
CA PRO A 83 -1.04 -5.57 -19.70
C PRO A 83 -2.03 -6.54 -19.04
N VAL A 84 -3.22 -6.08 -18.62
CA VAL A 84 -4.25 -6.93 -17.99
C VAL A 84 -5.08 -7.72 -19.00
N ALA A 85 -4.90 -7.48 -20.29
CA ALA A 85 -5.53 -8.25 -21.35
C ALA A 85 -4.63 -9.41 -21.80
N ARG A 86 -5.20 -10.59 -22.06
CA ARG A 86 -4.59 -11.74 -22.72
C ARG A 86 -5.17 -11.87 -24.11
N ILE A 87 -4.35 -12.14 -25.11
CA ILE A 87 -4.83 -12.52 -26.45
C ILE A 87 -4.66 -14.04 -26.60
N VAL A 88 -5.67 -14.71 -27.13
CA VAL A 88 -5.63 -16.12 -27.52
C VAL A 88 -5.94 -16.21 -29.01
N GLY A 89 -5.26 -17.10 -29.73
CA GLY A 89 -5.35 -17.27 -31.18
C GLY A 89 -4.15 -16.62 -31.89
N SER A 90 -3.52 -17.39 -32.78
CA SER A 90 -2.39 -16.98 -33.60
C SER A 90 -2.57 -17.50 -35.03
N PRO A 91 -2.25 -16.72 -36.08
CA PRO A 91 -1.72 -15.34 -36.06
C PRO A 91 -2.80 -14.27 -35.83
N VAL A 92 -4.06 -14.69 -35.70
CA VAL A 92 -5.23 -13.82 -35.57
C VAL A 92 -5.89 -14.05 -34.20
N PRO A 93 -6.19 -12.99 -33.43
CA PRO A 93 -6.82 -13.11 -32.12
C PRO A 93 -8.22 -13.68 -32.28
N THR A 94 -8.47 -14.84 -31.70
CA THR A 94 -9.81 -15.42 -31.58
C THR A 94 -10.44 -15.04 -30.25
N GLU A 95 -9.62 -14.80 -29.22
CA GLU A 95 -10.11 -14.38 -27.91
C GLU A 95 -9.28 -13.28 -27.24
N VAL A 96 -9.93 -12.47 -26.41
CA VAL A 96 -9.30 -11.51 -25.48
C VAL A 96 -9.80 -11.77 -24.08
N HIS A 97 -8.94 -12.09 -23.12
CA HIS A 97 -9.32 -12.24 -21.71
C HIS A 97 -8.85 -11.03 -20.91
N VAL A 98 -9.71 -10.36 -20.16
CA VAL A 98 -9.32 -9.14 -19.42
C VAL A 98 -9.54 -9.29 -17.94
N THR A 99 -8.49 -9.03 -17.15
CA THR A 99 -8.58 -8.96 -15.69
C THR A 99 -9.05 -7.58 -15.26
N VAL A 100 -10.22 -7.52 -14.64
CA VAL A 100 -10.83 -6.29 -14.11
C VAL A 100 -10.54 -6.14 -12.63
N SER A 101 -10.48 -4.90 -12.14
CA SER A 101 -10.27 -4.60 -10.72
C SER A 101 -11.24 -3.53 -10.23
N ARG A 102 -11.63 -3.62 -8.95
CA ARG A 102 -12.42 -2.60 -8.24
C ARG A 102 -11.56 -1.44 -7.72
N MET A 103 -10.25 -1.58 -7.80
CA MET A 103 -9.30 -0.57 -7.38
C MET A 103 -9.12 0.49 -8.45
N ARG A 104 -9.26 1.76 -8.07
CA ARG A 104 -9.00 2.91 -8.96
C ARG A 104 -8.22 4.01 -8.23
N PRO A 105 -7.52 4.88 -8.97
CA PRO A 105 -7.07 6.15 -8.40
C PRO A 105 -8.27 6.91 -7.79
N ALA A 106 -8.05 7.54 -6.65
CA ALA A 106 -8.99 8.48 -6.08
C ALA A 106 -9.27 9.61 -7.10
N PRO A 107 -10.53 10.03 -7.29
CA PRO A 107 -10.82 11.23 -8.09
C PRO A 107 -10.06 12.43 -7.55
N VAL A 108 -9.78 13.40 -8.42
CA VAL A 108 -9.05 14.62 -8.06
C VAL A 108 -9.92 15.82 -8.40
N SER A 109 -10.12 16.69 -7.41
CA SER A 109 -10.83 17.95 -7.58
C SER A 109 -9.79 19.07 -7.47
N TYR A 110 -9.48 19.72 -8.59
CA TYR A 110 -8.56 20.87 -8.59
C TYR A 110 -9.29 22.11 -8.10
N ILE A 111 -8.73 22.76 -7.07
CA ILE A 111 -9.28 24.00 -6.51
C ILE A 111 -8.13 24.96 -6.25
N PRO A 112 -8.12 26.15 -6.88
CA PRO A 112 -7.17 27.21 -6.55
C PRO A 112 -7.29 27.62 -5.09
N ASP A 113 -6.16 27.96 -4.44
CA ASP A 113 -6.15 28.34 -3.02
C ASP A 113 -7.11 29.49 -2.68
N SER A 114 -7.31 30.42 -3.63
CA SER A 114 -8.22 31.56 -3.51
C SER A 114 -9.70 31.18 -3.37
N ASP A 115 -10.07 29.94 -3.74
CA ASP A 115 -11.45 29.48 -3.79
C ASP A 115 -11.77 28.39 -2.75
N LEU A 116 -10.78 27.93 -1.97
CA LEU A 116 -10.98 26.96 -0.88
C LEU A 116 -12.03 27.43 0.13
N ALA A 117 -12.04 28.74 0.45
CA ALA A 117 -13.01 29.33 1.39
C ALA A 117 -14.44 29.42 0.84
N LYS A 118 -14.65 29.27 -0.48
CA LYS A 118 -15.95 29.34 -1.16
C LYS A 118 -16.60 27.97 -1.37
N LEU A 119 -15.95 26.89 -0.93
CA LEU A 119 -16.49 25.53 -0.99
C LEU A 119 -17.70 25.38 -0.08
N ALA A 120 -18.88 25.70 -0.62
CA ALA A 120 -20.17 25.32 -0.06
C ALA A 120 -20.55 23.86 -0.38
N GLN A 121 -19.82 23.20 -1.29
CA GLN A 121 -20.09 21.84 -1.76
C GLN A 121 -19.05 20.84 -1.23
N GLN A 122 -19.51 19.64 -0.88
CA GLN A 122 -18.62 18.52 -0.56
C GLN A 122 -17.93 18.04 -1.84
N PRO A 123 -16.58 17.98 -1.88
CA PRO A 123 -15.86 17.54 -3.07
C PRO A 123 -16.06 16.04 -3.28
N ASP A 124 -16.05 15.63 -4.54
CA ASP A 124 -16.19 14.24 -4.99
C ASP A 124 -14.84 13.52 -5.14
N GLY A 125 -13.73 14.21 -4.84
CA GLY A 125 -12.36 13.71 -4.93
C GLY A 125 -11.38 14.38 -3.95
N VAL A 126 -10.12 13.96 -4.02
CA VAL A 126 -9.01 14.56 -3.29
C VAL A 126 -8.75 15.96 -3.83
N LEU A 127 -8.73 16.95 -2.95
CA LEU A 127 -8.38 18.33 -3.28
C LEU A 127 -6.90 18.43 -3.63
N THR A 128 -6.61 19.09 -4.74
CA THR A 128 -5.26 19.37 -5.20
C THR A 128 -5.16 20.84 -5.56
N THR A 129 -4.09 21.50 -5.13
CA THR A 129 -3.81 22.92 -5.42
C THR A 129 -2.90 23.07 -6.65
N LYS A 130 -2.33 21.95 -7.11
CA LYS A 130 -1.59 21.84 -8.38
C LYS A 130 -2.14 20.68 -9.18
N ILE A 131 -2.18 20.82 -10.51
CA ILE A 131 -2.48 19.70 -11.40
C ILE A 131 -1.31 18.70 -11.27
N PRO A 132 -1.56 17.41 -10.98
CA PRO A 132 -0.51 16.40 -10.91
C PRO A 132 0.32 16.36 -12.21
N GLU A 133 1.62 16.63 -12.13
CA GLU A 133 2.54 16.41 -13.25
C GLU A 133 2.94 14.92 -13.31
N GLY A 134 2.22 14.11 -14.08
CA GLY A 134 2.54 12.69 -14.32
C GLY A 134 1.72 11.68 -13.50
N LEU A 135 2.17 10.42 -13.49
CA LEU A 135 1.52 9.33 -12.76
C LEU A 135 1.74 9.45 -11.25
N GLY A 136 0.65 9.63 -10.48
CA GLY A 136 0.66 9.50 -9.02
C GLY A 136 1.12 10.73 -8.23
N TYR A 137 0.52 11.90 -8.46
CA TYR A 137 0.86 13.10 -7.68
C TYR A 137 -0.35 13.93 -7.26
N HIS A 138 -1.17 13.41 -6.34
CA HIS A 138 -2.04 14.30 -5.55
C HIS A 138 -1.12 15.25 -4.76
N SER A 139 -1.20 16.54 -5.03
CA SER A 139 -0.18 17.52 -4.66
C SER A 139 -0.02 17.66 -3.13
N LEU A 140 1.17 17.37 -2.58
CA LEU A 140 1.88 18.19 -1.57
C LEU A 140 3.42 17.91 -1.58
N PHE A 141 4.01 17.49 -2.70
CA PHE A 141 5.48 17.32 -2.75
C PHE A 141 6.16 18.66 -3.05
N GLU A 142 6.31 19.50 -2.03
CA GLU A 142 7.47 20.39 -1.96
C GLU A 142 8.71 19.54 -1.64
N ASP A 143 9.88 19.97 -2.08
CA ASP A 143 11.11 19.18 -2.16
C ASP A 143 11.46 18.43 -0.86
N ASN A 144 11.09 17.14 -0.82
CA ASN A 144 11.29 16.26 0.34
C ASN A 144 12.68 15.57 0.32
N TYR A 145 13.67 16.27 -0.23
CA TYR A 145 15.08 15.85 -0.18
C TYR A 145 15.64 16.20 1.19
N GLN A 146 15.79 15.18 2.04
CA GLN A 146 16.29 15.37 3.40
C GLN A 146 17.40 14.35 3.69
N PRO A 147 18.44 14.73 4.45
CA PRO A 147 19.30 13.77 5.12
C PRO A 147 18.44 12.83 5.97
N PHE A 148 18.73 11.54 5.90
CA PHE A 148 17.94 10.53 6.60
C PHE A 148 18.87 9.55 7.32
N PHE A 149 18.48 9.12 8.51
CA PHE A 149 19.21 8.08 9.23
C PHE A 149 18.46 6.76 9.11
N ARG A 150 19.16 5.75 8.59
CA ARG A 150 18.66 4.38 8.55
C ARG A 150 19.12 3.65 9.81
N LEU A 151 18.19 3.05 10.56
CA LEU A 151 18.55 2.11 11.63
C LEU A 151 19.13 0.82 11.04
N ASN A 152 20.21 0.36 11.64
CA ASN A 152 20.81 -0.93 11.35
C ASN A 152 20.31 -1.99 12.34
N HIS A 153 20.63 -3.25 12.08
CA HIS A 153 20.39 -4.35 13.01
C HIS A 153 21.74 -4.87 13.54
N PRO A 154 21.95 -4.99 14.87
CA PRO A 154 21.07 -4.54 15.96
C PRO A 154 20.88 -3.01 15.98
N ILE A 155 19.79 -2.54 16.61
CA ILE A 155 19.43 -1.12 16.76
C ILE A 155 20.29 -0.42 17.80
N LEU A 156 20.69 -1.08 18.88
CA LEU A 156 21.48 -0.47 19.95
C LEU A 156 22.99 -0.70 19.74
N LYS A 157 23.80 0.32 20.05
CA LYS A 157 25.26 0.23 20.16
C LYS A 157 25.66 0.03 21.62
N SER A 158 26.69 -0.77 21.87
CA SER A 158 27.32 -0.87 23.19
C SER A 158 28.14 0.39 23.51
N GLY A 159 28.03 0.91 24.74
CA GLY A 159 28.97 1.91 25.27
C GLY A 159 28.72 3.37 24.88
N THR A 160 27.52 3.72 24.41
CA THR A 160 27.22 5.10 24.00
C THR A 160 27.11 6.06 25.20
N PRO A 161 27.78 7.24 25.21
CA PRO A 161 27.62 8.26 26.23
C PRO A 161 26.18 8.79 26.35
N ARG A 162 25.77 9.13 27.58
CA ARG A 162 24.41 9.60 27.93
C ARG A 162 24.03 10.90 27.19
N ASP A 163 24.99 11.80 27.05
CA ASP A 163 24.87 13.12 26.43
C ASP A 163 25.03 13.09 24.91
N ALA A 164 25.34 11.92 24.33
CA ALA A 164 25.41 11.76 22.89
C ALA A 164 24.08 12.11 22.23
N LYS A 165 24.11 12.59 20.98
CA LYS A 165 22.89 12.88 20.22
C LYS A 165 22.12 11.59 19.95
N ILE A 166 20.81 11.68 19.73
CA ILE A 166 19.95 10.50 19.59
C ILE A 166 20.44 9.50 18.52
N TRP A 167 20.94 9.98 17.38
CA TRP A 167 21.47 9.12 16.31
C TRP A 167 22.81 8.46 16.62
N ASP A 168 23.56 9.04 17.55
CA ASP A 168 24.81 8.47 18.04
C ASP A 168 24.51 7.35 19.04
N ARG A 169 23.42 7.49 19.83
CA ARG A 169 22.88 6.44 20.73
C ARG A 169 22.40 5.21 19.98
N LEU A 170 21.88 5.41 18.77
CA LEU A 170 21.36 4.34 17.93
C LEU A 170 22.43 3.83 16.94
N HIS A 171 22.37 2.55 16.62
CA HIS A 171 23.10 1.98 15.51
C HIS A 171 22.42 2.40 14.22
N SER A 172 22.96 3.46 13.61
CA SER A 172 22.39 4.06 12.42
C SER A 172 23.46 4.37 11.37
N THR A 173 23.03 4.41 10.11
CA THR A 173 23.81 4.89 8.98
C THR A 173 23.18 6.17 8.46
N LYS A 174 23.95 7.26 8.42
CA LYS A 174 23.54 8.53 7.81
C LYS A 174 23.56 8.39 6.29
N LEU A 175 22.43 8.64 5.65
CA LEU A 175 22.29 8.71 4.20
C LEU A 175 22.33 10.18 3.76
N SER A 176 23.14 10.47 2.76
CA SER A 176 23.31 11.83 2.22
C SER A 176 22.02 12.35 1.58
N SER A 177 21.16 11.46 1.08
CA SER A 177 19.87 11.82 0.51
C SER A 177 18.88 10.66 0.47
N VAL A 178 17.64 10.92 0.90
CA VAL A 178 16.51 10.04 0.63
C VAL A 178 15.40 10.86 -0.03
N ASP A 179 15.00 10.43 -1.22
CA ASP A 179 13.96 11.06 -2.01
C ASP A 179 12.93 10.01 -2.46
N PRO A 180 11.77 9.92 -1.78
CA PRO A 180 10.71 9.02 -2.18
C PRO A 180 10.19 9.27 -3.59
N LYS A 181 10.17 10.53 -4.06
CA LYS A 181 9.65 10.90 -5.39
C LYS A 181 10.49 10.28 -6.51
N LYS A 182 11.81 10.22 -6.33
CA LYS A 182 12.72 9.53 -7.26
C LYS A 182 12.66 8.01 -7.15
N SER A 183 12.21 7.51 -6.00
CA SER A 183 12.20 6.07 -5.71
C SER A 183 10.93 5.38 -6.20
N GLY A 184 9.80 6.07 -6.30
CA GLY A 184 8.57 5.48 -6.81
C GLY A 184 7.34 6.37 -6.66
N PRO A 185 6.22 5.98 -7.29
CA PRO A 185 4.99 6.77 -7.26
C PRO A 185 4.17 6.56 -5.98
N PHE A 186 3.31 7.53 -5.72
CA PHE A 186 2.35 7.57 -4.63
C PHE A 186 0.92 7.66 -5.18
N PHE A 187 -0.04 6.95 -4.59
CA PHE A 187 -1.44 7.06 -4.98
C PHE A 187 -2.35 7.13 -3.78
N HIS A 188 -3.34 8.02 -3.87
CA HIS A 188 -4.60 7.81 -3.17
C HIS A 188 -5.48 6.94 -4.06
N LEU A 189 -6.11 5.94 -3.47
CA LEU A 189 -6.94 4.99 -4.17
C LEU A 189 -8.33 4.91 -3.53
N GLU A 190 -9.30 4.61 -4.38
CA GLU A 190 -10.64 4.19 -3.97
C GLU A 190 -10.81 2.71 -4.30
N TYR A 191 -11.17 1.92 -3.29
CA TYR A 191 -11.53 0.52 -3.40
C TYR A 191 -13.03 0.37 -3.16
N GLY A 192 -13.76 -0.14 -4.15
CA GLY A 192 -15.20 -0.24 -4.02
C GLY A 192 -15.93 -0.42 -5.32
N ALA A 193 -17.26 -0.38 -5.26
CA ALA A 193 -18.11 -0.44 -6.44
C ALA A 193 -18.58 0.98 -6.85
N PRO A 194 -18.14 1.54 -7.99
CA PRO A 194 -18.71 2.77 -8.53
C PRO A 194 -20.23 2.63 -8.69
N GLY A 195 -20.98 3.70 -8.41
CA GLY A 195 -22.44 3.67 -8.32
C GLY A 195 -22.91 3.54 -6.87
N THR A 196 -23.51 2.40 -6.50
CA THR A 196 -24.24 2.21 -5.23
C THR A 196 -23.51 1.44 -4.13
N GLY A 197 -22.40 0.75 -4.41
CA GLY A 197 -21.72 -0.09 -3.40
C GLY A 197 -20.73 0.66 -2.50
N PRO A 198 -20.08 0.00 -1.52
CA PRO A 198 -19.19 0.65 -0.57
C PRO A 198 -18.01 1.36 -1.25
N ARG A 199 -17.57 2.50 -0.68
CA ARG A 199 -16.33 3.22 -1.06
C ARG A 199 -15.34 3.21 0.08
N LEU A 200 -14.18 2.62 -0.13
CA LEU A 200 -13.09 2.57 0.84
C LEU A 200 -11.88 3.34 0.30
N PHE A 201 -11.16 4.01 1.18
CA PHE A 201 -10.00 4.83 0.85
C PHE A 201 -8.73 4.25 1.45
N LEU A 202 -7.69 4.27 0.64
CA LEU A 202 -6.36 3.84 1.03
C LEU A 202 -5.32 4.63 0.25
N SER A 203 -4.11 4.62 0.78
CA SER A 203 -2.96 5.24 0.13
C SER A 203 -1.87 4.22 -0.06
N ILE A 204 -1.17 4.27 -1.18
CA ILE A 204 -0.05 3.36 -1.46
C ILE A 204 1.19 4.13 -1.88
N PHE A 205 2.35 3.64 -1.46
CA PHE A 205 3.65 4.02 -1.99
C PHE A 205 4.33 2.80 -2.61
N VAL A 206 4.79 2.94 -3.85
CA VAL A 206 5.35 1.83 -4.64
C VAL A 206 6.83 2.08 -4.88
N PRO A 207 7.73 1.71 -3.95
CA PRO A 207 9.16 1.91 -4.17
C PRO A 207 9.66 1.00 -5.29
N ARG A 208 10.56 1.51 -6.13
CA ARG A 208 11.32 0.78 -7.15
C ARG A 208 10.42 -0.03 -8.09
N PRO A 209 9.51 0.63 -8.82
CA PRO A 209 8.68 -0.06 -9.79
C PRO A 209 9.54 -0.83 -10.81
N GLY A 210 9.05 -1.97 -11.28
CA GLY A 210 9.79 -2.82 -12.21
C GLY A 210 9.43 -4.30 -12.12
N ALA A 211 10.29 -5.13 -12.71
CA ALA A 211 10.06 -6.56 -12.80
C ALA A 211 10.28 -7.29 -11.47
N ARG A 212 9.32 -8.14 -11.08
CA ARG A 212 9.35 -8.89 -9.81
C ARG A 212 8.76 -10.28 -9.98
N LYS A 213 9.27 -11.23 -9.20
CA LYS A 213 8.69 -12.59 -9.11
C LYS A 213 7.33 -12.59 -8.42
N ASN A 214 7.21 -11.77 -7.37
CA ASN A 214 6.06 -11.64 -6.48
C ASN A 214 5.98 -10.19 -5.97
N VAL A 215 4.82 -9.80 -5.43
CA VAL A 215 4.62 -8.50 -4.78
C VAL A 215 4.55 -8.70 -3.28
N ASP A 216 5.58 -8.27 -2.58
CA ASP A 216 5.54 -8.19 -1.12
C ASP A 216 4.81 -6.90 -0.68
N PHE A 217 4.03 -6.99 0.39
CA PHE A 217 3.24 -5.87 0.90
C PHE A 217 3.54 -5.61 2.38
N ILE A 218 3.52 -4.32 2.73
CA ILE A 218 3.50 -3.84 4.11
C ILE A 218 2.18 -3.12 4.30
N VAL A 219 1.29 -3.65 5.14
CA VAL A 219 0.02 -3.01 5.48
C VAL A 219 0.17 -2.28 6.79
N PHE A 220 0.15 -0.95 6.77
CA PHE A 220 0.30 -0.09 7.95
C PHE A 220 -1.05 0.44 8.43
N PHE A 221 -1.48 -0.02 9.61
CA PHE A 221 -2.62 0.50 10.33
C PHE A 221 -2.20 1.68 11.22
N SER A 222 -2.56 2.88 10.78
CA SER A 222 -2.37 4.11 11.54
C SER A 222 -3.29 4.18 12.76
N PRO A 223 -3.13 5.18 13.64
CA PRO A 223 -4.12 5.46 14.67
C PRO A 223 -5.51 5.66 14.06
N SER A 224 -6.52 5.23 14.81
CA SER A 224 -7.93 5.29 14.46
C SER A 224 -8.39 6.73 14.18
N THR A 225 -9.28 6.86 13.21
CA THR A 225 -9.97 8.10 12.83
C THR A 225 -11.21 8.36 13.69
N ALA A 226 -11.40 7.68 14.83
CA ALA A 226 -12.57 7.84 15.71
C ALA A 226 -12.58 9.17 16.51
N ILE A 227 -12.44 10.31 15.83
CA ILE A 227 -12.51 11.65 16.41
C ILE A 227 -13.51 12.46 15.57
N GLU A 228 -14.78 12.50 15.98
CA GLU A 228 -15.89 12.88 15.08
C GLU A 228 -15.75 14.32 14.55
N ARG A 229 -15.32 15.24 15.42
CA ARG A 229 -15.07 16.64 15.06
C ARG A 229 -13.98 16.81 14.00
N ARG A 230 -13.11 15.82 13.82
CA ARG A 230 -11.97 15.83 12.89
C ARG A 230 -12.22 14.92 11.69
N PHE A 231 -12.85 13.77 11.92
CA PHE A 231 -13.14 12.75 10.94
C PHE A 231 -14.64 12.47 11.02
N PRO A 232 -15.47 13.25 10.32
CA PRO A 232 -16.90 13.06 10.37
C PRO A 232 -17.27 11.66 9.87
N TYR A 233 -18.10 10.96 10.64
CA TYR A 233 -18.52 9.59 10.35
C TYR A 233 -19.52 9.53 9.20
N ASP A 234 -19.55 8.39 8.51
CA ASP A 234 -20.58 8.03 7.56
C ASP A 234 -20.78 6.51 7.59
N SER A 235 -21.99 6.05 7.34
CA SER A 235 -22.27 4.62 7.24
C SER A 235 -22.01 4.10 5.82
N VAL A 236 -21.74 2.80 5.68
CA VAL A 236 -21.74 2.11 4.38
C VAL A 236 -23.01 2.51 3.59
N PRO A 237 -22.90 2.95 2.31
CA PRO A 237 -21.78 2.83 1.40
C PRO A 237 -20.75 3.99 1.38
N PHE A 238 -20.71 4.84 2.41
CA PHE A 238 -19.75 5.94 2.60
C PHE A 238 -19.79 6.97 1.46
N ARG A 239 -20.79 7.87 1.49
CA ARG A 239 -21.11 8.82 0.42
C ARG A 239 -21.16 10.29 0.82
N ARG A 240 -21.30 10.59 2.11
CA ARG A 240 -21.43 11.95 2.66
C ARG A 240 -20.09 12.50 3.10
N ASN A 241 -19.49 11.88 4.12
CA ASN A 241 -18.34 12.47 4.82
C ASN A 241 -17.03 11.77 4.49
N TYR A 242 -17.07 10.46 4.33
CA TYR A 242 -15.90 9.69 3.96
C TYR A 242 -15.88 9.44 2.44
N PRO A 243 -14.71 9.48 1.76
CA PRO A 243 -13.40 9.88 2.28
C PRO A 243 -13.06 11.36 2.05
N TYR A 244 -13.86 12.11 1.29
CA TYR A 244 -13.49 13.44 0.79
C TYR A 244 -14.17 14.60 1.52
N GLY A 245 -14.94 14.34 2.58
CA GLY A 245 -15.64 15.35 3.33
C GLY A 245 -14.71 16.43 3.89
N LEU A 246 -15.20 17.65 3.86
CA LEU A 246 -14.49 18.82 4.36
C LEU A 246 -14.71 18.98 5.86
N THR A 247 -13.62 19.26 6.57
CA THR A 247 -13.63 19.56 8.00
C THR A 247 -13.07 20.96 8.22
N LYS A 248 -13.77 21.77 9.02
CA LYS A 248 -13.28 23.07 9.47
C LYS A 248 -12.43 22.88 10.72
N LEU A 249 -11.14 23.19 10.62
CA LEU A 249 -10.21 23.10 11.72
C LEU A 249 -10.39 24.26 12.71
N ALA A 250 -9.86 24.12 13.93
CA ALA A 250 -9.90 25.17 14.94
C ALA A 250 -9.24 26.49 14.49
N SER A 251 -8.27 26.41 13.56
CA SER A 251 -7.64 27.56 12.91
C SER A 251 -8.54 28.29 11.91
N GLY A 252 -9.76 27.80 11.66
CA GLY A 252 -10.68 28.31 10.65
C GLY A 252 -10.43 27.78 9.23
N SER A 253 -9.29 27.12 9.00
CA SER A 253 -8.96 26.49 7.71
C SER A 253 -9.85 25.26 7.40
N ILE A 254 -10.04 24.99 6.11
CA ILE A 254 -10.79 23.82 5.61
C ILE A 254 -9.78 22.74 5.20
N SER A 255 -10.05 21.49 5.54
CA SER A 255 -9.16 20.35 5.28
C SER A 255 -9.94 19.08 4.93
N GLN A 256 -9.33 18.22 4.13
CA GLN A 256 -9.78 16.83 3.93
C GLN A 256 -8.96 15.91 4.83
N GLU A 257 -9.45 15.67 6.04
CA GLU A 257 -8.66 14.99 7.07
C GLU A 257 -8.31 13.54 6.71
N TYR A 258 -9.17 12.80 5.99
CA TYR A 258 -8.86 11.41 5.60
C TYR A 258 -7.67 11.30 4.60
N PRO A 259 -7.65 11.99 3.45
CA PRO A 259 -6.45 12.08 2.60
C PRO A 259 -5.22 12.62 3.34
N ARG A 260 -5.39 13.75 4.07
CA ARG A 260 -4.31 14.40 4.82
C ARG A 260 -3.69 13.47 5.86
N HIS A 261 -4.48 12.63 6.52
CA HIS A 261 -4.02 11.66 7.50
C HIS A 261 -3.00 10.72 6.86
N SER A 262 -3.35 10.06 5.76
CA SER A 262 -2.45 9.12 5.09
C SER A 262 -1.18 9.79 4.54
N GLN A 263 -1.33 10.96 3.94
CA GLN A 263 -0.20 11.74 3.43
C GLN A 263 0.74 12.20 4.56
N GLY A 264 0.13 12.58 5.69
CA GLY A 264 0.84 12.92 6.92
C GLY A 264 1.76 11.80 7.37
N TYR A 265 1.24 10.59 7.60
CA TYR A 265 2.10 9.47 8.03
C TYR A 265 3.15 9.12 6.97
N LEU A 266 2.77 9.02 5.71
CA LEU A 266 3.69 8.56 4.66
C LEU A 266 4.85 9.53 4.40
N PHE A 267 4.61 10.85 4.45
CA PHE A 267 5.57 11.83 3.94
C PHE A 267 5.83 13.07 4.80
N ASN A 268 4.99 13.43 5.78
CA ASN A 268 5.13 14.73 6.48
C ASN A 268 5.34 14.62 8.01
N MET A 269 4.76 13.61 8.66
CA MET A 269 4.76 13.42 10.12
C MET A 269 5.64 12.24 10.55
N HIS A 270 5.57 11.13 9.82
CA HIS A 270 6.29 9.89 10.15
C HIS A 270 7.25 9.41 9.08
N HIS A 271 7.11 9.94 7.86
CA HIS A 271 8.03 9.71 6.74
C HIS A 271 8.27 8.23 6.48
N LEU A 272 7.20 7.43 6.59
CA LEU A 272 7.26 5.98 6.40
C LEU A 272 7.81 5.63 5.00
N ALA A 273 7.52 6.45 3.99
CA ALA A 273 8.08 6.26 2.65
C ALA A 273 9.59 6.49 2.62
N HIS A 274 10.11 7.53 3.29
CA HIS A 274 11.55 7.75 3.41
C HIS A 274 12.24 6.61 4.15
N GLN A 275 11.65 6.13 5.25
CA GLN A 275 12.16 4.99 6.00
C GLN A 275 12.25 3.73 5.12
N LEU A 276 11.23 3.47 4.30
CA LEU A 276 11.20 2.32 3.40
C LEU A 276 12.26 2.42 2.29
N VAL A 277 12.44 3.61 1.71
CA VAL A 277 13.48 3.87 0.71
C VAL A 277 14.88 3.71 1.32
N ALA A 278 15.08 4.26 2.53
CA ALA A 278 16.33 4.15 3.26
C ALA A 278 16.67 2.69 3.59
N ALA A 279 15.67 1.88 3.92
CA ALA A 279 15.80 0.45 4.22
C ALA A 279 16.11 -0.43 3.00
N ASP A 280 16.24 0.18 1.82
CA ASP A 280 16.44 -0.51 0.56
C ASP A 280 15.28 -1.45 0.16
N SER A 281 14.08 -1.21 0.68
CA SER A 281 12.95 -2.13 0.46
C SER A 281 12.23 -1.87 -0.86
N ASN A 282 11.76 -2.95 -1.49
CA ASN A 282 10.88 -2.92 -2.65
C ASN A 282 9.42 -3.26 -2.30
N ALA A 283 9.08 -3.58 -1.05
CA ALA A 283 7.72 -3.92 -0.66
C ALA A 283 6.76 -2.74 -0.88
N VAL A 284 5.53 -3.02 -1.32
CA VAL A 284 4.52 -1.96 -1.51
C VAL A 284 3.93 -1.60 -0.15
N LEU A 285 4.07 -0.34 0.24
CA LEU A 285 3.49 0.18 1.48
C LEU A 285 2.03 0.57 1.22
N VAL A 286 1.13 -0.08 1.94
CA VAL A 286 -0.32 0.11 1.87
C VAL A 286 -0.79 0.68 3.20
N MET A 287 -1.48 1.81 3.15
CA MET A 287 -2.06 2.45 4.33
C MET A 287 -3.57 2.60 4.12
N PRO A 288 -4.39 1.63 4.58
CA PRO A 288 -5.82 1.78 4.64
C PRO A 288 -6.19 2.92 5.60
N VAL A 289 -7.24 3.67 5.29
CA VAL A 289 -7.74 4.74 6.17
C VAL A 289 -9.15 4.36 6.63
N ALA A 290 -9.33 4.12 7.93
CA ALA A 290 -10.64 3.74 8.47
C ALA A 290 -11.69 4.86 8.27
N PRO A 291 -12.93 4.55 7.86
CA PRO A 291 -14.07 5.41 8.11
C PRO A 291 -14.39 5.45 9.61
N PHE A 292 -13.96 6.51 10.31
CA PHE A 292 -14.22 6.73 11.74
C PHE A 292 -13.86 5.56 12.67
N GLY A 293 -12.64 5.04 12.57
CA GLY A 293 -12.18 3.93 13.41
C GLY A 293 -12.81 2.56 13.11
N ASP A 294 -13.78 2.47 12.21
CA ASP A 294 -14.20 1.20 11.65
C ASP A 294 -13.21 0.78 10.55
N TRP A 295 -12.34 -0.17 10.87
CA TRP A 295 -11.41 -0.74 9.88
C TRP A 295 -12.10 -1.60 8.83
N SER A 296 -13.41 -1.86 8.95
CA SER A 296 -14.23 -2.50 7.94
C SER A 296 -13.63 -3.84 7.49
N ILE A 297 -13.55 -4.09 6.18
CA ILE A 297 -12.94 -5.29 5.60
C ILE A 297 -11.40 -5.32 5.76
N PHE A 298 -10.75 -4.20 6.11
CA PHE A 298 -9.29 -4.15 6.24
C PHE A 298 -8.77 -4.95 7.45
N GLN A 299 -9.58 -5.08 8.50
CA GLN A 299 -9.22 -5.86 9.70
C GLN A 299 -9.64 -7.35 9.63
N THR A 300 -10.13 -7.83 8.48
CA THR A 300 -10.43 -9.26 8.27
C THR A 300 -9.43 -9.88 7.30
N ARG A 301 -9.05 -11.14 7.52
CA ARG A 301 -8.09 -11.83 6.63
C ARG A 301 -8.64 -12.00 5.21
N SER A 302 -9.92 -12.34 5.09
CA SER A 302 -10.60 -12.46 3.79
C SER A 302 -10.65 -11.12 3.05
N GLY A 303 -11.04 -10.04 3.72
CA GLY A 303 -11.11 -8.71 3.12
C GLY A 303 -9.75 -8.17 2.72
N LEU A 304 -8.74 -8.34 3.59
CA LEU A 304 -7.37 -7.92 3.30
C LEU A 304 -6.74 -8.75 2.17
N HIS A 305 -7.01 -10.05 2.09
CA HIS A 305 -6.58 -10.85 0.95
C HIS A 305 -7.16 -10.31 -0.36
N ARG A 306 -8.47 -10.09 -0.43
CA ARG A 306 -9.11 -9.55 -1.64
C ARG A 306 -8.52 -8.18 -2.00
N LEU A 307 -8.31 -7.31 -1.01
CA LEU A 307 -7.67 -6.01 -1.24
C LEU A 307 -6.29 -6.16 -1.91
N LEU A 308 -5.42 -7.03 -1.39
CA LEU A 308 -4.07 -7.21 -1.93
C LEU A 308 -4.10 -7.82 -3.35
N LEU A 309 -5.06 -8.69 -3.63
CA LEU A 309 -5.30 -9.24 -4.96
C LEU A 309 -5.73 -8.15 -5.97
N GLU A 310 -6.57 -7.22 -5.54
CA GLU A 310 -7.02 -6.06 -6.33
C GLU A 310 -5.90 -5.03 -6.51
N LEU A 311 -5.08 -4.80 -5.47
CA LEU A 311 -3.89 -3.95 -5.54
C LEU A 311 -2.84 -4.51 -6.51
N ALA A 312 -2.56 -5.81 -6.49
CA ALA A 312 -1.63 -6.41 -7.44
C ALA A 312 -2.14 -6.29 -8.89
N ALA A 313 -3.46 -6.36 -9.11
CA ALA A 313 -4.06 -6.08 -10.42
C ALA A 313 -3.92 -4.60 -10.82
N PHE A 314 -4.15 -3.68 -9.89
CA PHE A 314 -3.90 -2.25 -10.08
C PHE A 314 -2.44 -1.97 -10.46
N LEU A 315 -1.47 -2.53 -9.74
CA LEU A 315 -0.05 -2.33 -9.99
C LEU A 315 0.38 -2.85 -11.36
N LEU A 316 -0.17 -3.99 -11.80
CA LEU A 316 0.04 -4.52 -13.14
C LEU A 316 -0.57 -3.59 -14.21
N ARG A 317 -1.82 -3.16 -14.01
CA ARG A 317 -2.53 -2.25 -14.93
C ARG A 317 -1.76 -0.95 -15.14
N GLU A 318 -1.24 -0.38 -14.06
CA GLU A 318 -0.42 0.83 -14.11
C GLU A 318 1.05 0.57 -14.52
N MET A 319 1.40 -0.68 -14.87
CA MET A 319 2.75 -1.14 -15.22
C MET A 319 3.82 -0.79 -14.18
N LEU A 320 3.43 -0.69 -12.90
CA LEU A 320 4.34 -0.42 -11.80
C LEU A 320 5.08 -1.68 -11.35
N VAL A 321 4.45 -2.84 -11.50
CA VAL A 321 5.05 -4.15 -11.24
C VAL A 321 4.69 -5.10 -12.36
N ILE A 322 5.71 -5.71 -12.97
CA ILE A 322 5.55 -6.70 -14.04
C ILE A 322 6.18 -8.06 -13.62
N PRO A 323 5.63 -9.22 -14.02
CA PRO A 323 6.22 -10.52 -13.70
C PRO A 323 7.61 -10.72 -14.33
N GLN A 324 8.61 -11.09 -13.52
CA GLN A 324 10.01 -11.27 -13.97
C GLN A 324 10.20 -12.41 -14.99
N PHE A 325 9.40 -13.48 -14.92
CA PHE A 325 9.61 -14.70 -15.73
C PHE A 325 9.36 -14.52 -17.24
N GLN A 326 8.82 -13.39 -17.67
CA GLN A 326 8.48 -13.13 -19.07
C GLN A 326 9.41 -12.12 -19.77
N LEU A 327 10.48 -11.68 -19.11
CA LEU A 327 11.51 -10.82 -19.73
C LEU A 327 12.41 -11.54 -20.75
N ARG A 328 12.16 -12.82 -21.06
CA ARG A 328 12.99 -13.59 -22.01
C ARG A 328 12.95 -13.06 -23.45
N THR A 329 12.01 -12.19 -23.80
CA THR A 329 11.86 -11.61 -25.14
C THR A 329 11.98 -10.09 -25.19
N VAL A 330 12.19 -9.42 -24.06
CA VAL A 330 12.34 -7.96 -24.01
C VAL A 330 13.82 -7.64 -23.83
N SER A 331 14.41 -6.93 -24.78
CA SER A 331 15.82 -6.52 -24.72
C SER A 331 16.13 -5.89 -23.34
N PRO A 332 17.24 -6.25 -22.68
CA PRO A 332 17.61 -5.72 -21.36
C PRO A 332 17.73 -4.19 -21.30
N TYR A 333 17.79 -3.53 -22.46
CA TYR A 333 17.80 -2.07 -22.58
C TYR A 333 16.42 -1.42 -22.34
N ASP A 334 15.30 -2.11 -22.60
CA ASP A 334 13.94 -1.57 -22.37
C ASP A 334 13.48 -1.72 -20.92
N ALA A 335 13.97 -2.74 -20.21
CA ALA A 335 13.65 -2.98 -18.80
C ALA A 335 14.28 -1.94 -17.84
N ARG A 336 15.21 -1.10 -18.33
CA ARG A 336 15.83 0.00 -17.57
C ARG A 336 15.10 1.34 -17.73
N ALA A 337 14.05 1.42 -18.55
CA ALA A 337 13.15 2.56 -18.59
C ALA A 337 12.16 2.55 -17.40
N GLY A 338 12.71 2.48 -16.18
CA GLY A 338 11.99 2.86 -14.98
C GLY A 338 11.70 4.36 -15.06
N GLY A 339 10.41 4.72 -15.09
CA GLY A 339 9.93 6.09 -15.05
C GLY A 339 9.38 6.57 -16.40
N SER A 340 8.05 6.74 -16.47
CA SER A 340 7.32 7.40 -17.57
C SER A 340 7.12 6.61 -18.87
N VAL A 341 6.10 5.74 -18.93
CA VAL A 341 5.47 5.36 -20.23
C VAL A 341 4.24 6.22 -20.54
N ARG A 342 3.66 6.94 -19.56
CA ARG A 342 2.57 7.91 -19.82
C ARG A 342 3.01 9.30 -20.30
N LYS A 343 4.33 9.61 -20.38
CA LYS A 343 4.80 10.83 -21.08
C LYS A 343 4.90 10.68 -22.62
N LEU A 344 4.50 9.54 -23.19
CA LEU A 344 4.52 9.32 -24.64
C LEU A 344 3.21 9.67 -25.38
N THR A 345 2.14 10.07 -24.69
CA THR A 345 0.88 10.48 -25.36
C THR A 345 0.75 12.00 -25.57
N GLY A 346 1.83 12.77 -25.37
CA GLY A 346 1.83 14.24 -25.52
C GLY A 346 2.75 14.80 -26.62
N LEU A 347 3.53 13.97 -27.31
CA LEU A 347 4.40 14.41 -28.40
C LEU A 347 4.17 13.47 -29.58
N GLY A 348 3.68 14.02 -30.69
CA GLY A 348 3.51 13.32 -31.97
C GLY A 348 4.85 12.88 -32.57
N VAL A 349 5.50 11.90 -31.95
CA VAL A 349 6.74 11.28 -32.39
C VAL A 349 6.50 9.78 -32.50
N GLY A 350 6.75 9.24 -33.70
CA GLY A 350 6.48 7.85 -34.06
C GLY A 350 7.03 6.86 -33.05
N VAL A 351 6.13 6.14 -32.37
CA VAL A 351 6.44 5.10 -31.40
C VAL A 351 6.85 3.84 -32.16
N GLY A 352 8.16 3.69 -32.37
CA GLY A 352 8.78 2.45 -32.83
C GLY A 352 8.67 1.37 -31.76
N ALA A 353 7.94 0.29 -32.07
CA ALA A 353 7.98 -1.04 -31.49
C ALA A 353 8.72 -1.24 -30.13
N SER A 354 8.00 -1.22 -29.00
CA SER A 354 8.34 -1.95 -27.74
C SER A 354 7.25 -1.84 -26.64
N ILE A 355 6.22 -1.00 -26.79
CA ILE A 355 5.10 -0.88 -25.83
C ILE A 355 4.11 -2.08 -25.81
N PHE A 356 4.45 -3.19 -26.45
CA PHE A 356 3.55 -4.32 -26.65
C PHE A 356 4.05 -5.55 -25.89
N ALA A 357 3.61 -5.70 -24.64
CA ALA A 357 4.04 -6.80 -23.78
C ALA A 357 3.28 -8.12 -24.10
N PRO A 358 3.90 -9.31 -23.95
CA PRO A 358 3.17 -10.59 -23.86
C PRO A 358 2.22 -10.59 -22.65
N TYR A 359 1.21 -11.47 -22.63
CA TYR A 359 0.22 -11.53 -21.53
C TYR A 359 0.89 -11.75 -20.18
N GLN A 360 0.64 -10.84 -19.25
CA GLN A 360 1.17 -10.94 -17.90
C GLN A 360 0.03 -11.33 -16.96
N ASP A 361 0.11 -12.54 -16.41
CA ASP A 361 -0.67 -12.85 -15.21
C ASP A 361 -0.36 -11.82 -14.13
N ARG A 362 -1.37 -11.47 -13.34
CA ARG A 362 -1.15 -10.64 -12.16
C ARG A 362 0.00 -11.24 -11.32
N PRO A 363 1.03 -10.46 -10.97
CA PRO A 363 2.11 -10.97 -10.14
C PRO A 363 1.54 -11.58 -8.84
N PRO A 364 1.99 -12.77 -8.43
CA PRO A 364 1.50 -13.40 -7.22
C PRO A 364 1.85 -12.54 -6.00
N ILE A 365 0.97 -12.56 -5.00
CA ILE A 365 1.27 -11.94 -3.71
C ILE A 365 2.42 -12.74 -3.07
N GLY A 366 3.42 -12.03 -2.58
CA GLY A 366 4.53 -12.59 -1.82
C GLY A 366 4.26 -12.54 -0.32
N ARG A 367 5.26 -12.13 0.45
CA ARG A 367 5.15 -11.96 1.89
C ARG A 367 4.33 -10.72 2.22
N VAL A 368 3.53 -10.82 3.27
CA VAL A 368 2.77 -9.70 3.83
C VAL A 368 3.25 -9.44 5.25
N ALA A 369 3.69 -8.21 5.50
CA ALA A 369 3.87 -7.69 6.84
C ALA A 369 2.64 -6.85 7.22
N VAL A 370 2.09 -7.08 8.41
CA VAL A 370 1.05 -6.22 8.99
C VAL A 370 1.67 -5.42 10.11
N SER A 371 1.55 -4.11 10.01
CA SER A 371 2.14 -3.16 10.92
C SER A 371 1.07 -2.26 11.54
N ALA A 372 1.28 -1.84 12.79
CA ALA A 372 0.35 -0.95 13.47
C ALA A 372 1.05 0.04 14.41
N PHE A 373 0.37 1.17 14.63
CA PHE A 373 0.75 2.18 15.62
C PHE A 373 -0.49 2.69 16.37
N SER A 374 -0.36 2.87 17.69
CA SER A 374 -1.43 3.33 18.59
C SER A 374 -2.72 2.52 18.44
N SER A 375 -3.88 3.17 18.37
CA SER A 375 -5.17 2.50 18.19
C SER A 375 -5.30 1.70 16.89
N GLY A 376 -4.36 1.82 15.95
CA GLY A 376 -4.23 0.90 14.82
C GLY A 376 -3.88 -0.54 15.24
N SER A 377 -3.26 -0.73 16.41
CA SER A 377 -2.93 -2.04 16.97
C SER A 377 -4.17 -2.91 17.23
N GLN A 378 -5.36 -2.31 17.31
CA GLN A 378 -6.64 -3.03 17.31
C GLN A 378 -6.82 -3.86 16.04
N ALA A 379 -6.62 -3.27 14.86
CA ALA A 379 -6.81 -3.98 13.58
C ALA A 379 -5.84 -5.15 13.45
N LEU A 380 -4.58 -4.93 13.89
CA LEU A 380 -3.56 -5.97 13.95
C LEU A 380 -3.98 -7.13 14.87
N GLN A 381 -4.44 -6.84 16.09
CA GLN A 381 -4.91 -7.86 17.03
C GLN A 381 -6.12 -8.62 16.48
N THR A 382 -7.06 -7.94 15.84
CA THR A 382 -8.20 -8.56 15.16
C THR A 382 -7.73 -9.53 14.07
N LEU A 383 -6.73 -9.18 13.26
CA LEU A 383 -6.20 -10.05 12.21
C LEU A 383 -5.48 -11.30 12.76
N LEU A 384 -4.88 -11.21 13.94
CA LEU A 384 -4.26 -12.36 14.62
C LEU A 384 -5.32 -13.37 15.08
N VAL A 385 -6.43 -12.88 15.62
CA VAL A 385 -7.51 -13.70 16.20
C VAL A 385 -8.52 -14.18 15.14
N ASN A 386 -8.97 -13.29 14.26
CA ASN A 386 -10.01 -13.59 13.28
C ASN A 386 -9.41 -14.32 12.07
N LYS A 387 -9.72 -15.62 11.98
CA LYS A 387 -9.28 -16.51 10.90
C LYS A 387 -10.39 -16.87 9.92
N THR A 388 -11.57 -16.25 10.02
CA THR A 388 -12.73 -16.62 9.21
C THR A 388 -12.77 -15.89 7.87
N ASN A 389 -13.62 -16.36 6.97
CA ASN A 389 -13.91 -15.68 5.71
C ASN A 389 -15.00 -14.62 5.84
N ASP A 390 -15.52 -14.41 7.06
CA ASP A 390 -16.64 -13.51 7.29
C ASP A 390 -16.23 -12.06 7.06
N LEU A 391 -17.15 -11.31 6.45
CA LEU A 391 -17.00 -9.88 6.24
C LEU A 391 -18.01 -9.13 7.11
N PRO A 392 -17.70 -7.88 7.49
CA PRO A 392 -18.66 -7.01 8.16
C PRO A 392 -19.92 -6.81 7.31
N LYS A 393 -21.03 -6.47 7.98
CA LYS A 393 -22.30 -6.15 7.32
C LYS A 393 -22.11 -5.03 6.29
N GLY A 394 -22.75 -5.18 5.13
CA GLY A 394 -22.66 -4.22 4.02
C GLY A 394 -21.57 -4.57 3.00
N PHE A 395 -20.83 -5.66 3.19
CA PHE A 395 -19.84 -6.16 2.25
C PHE A 395 -20.18 -7.58 1.79
N GLU A 396 -20.47 -7.72 0.51
CA GLU A 396 -20.78 -9.01 -0.12
C GLU A 396 -19.51 -9.87 -0.24
N PRO A 397 -19.44 -11.09 0.33
CA PRO A 397 -18.27 -11.96 0.24
C PRO A 397 -17.86 -12.30 -1.19
N ALA A 398 -18.81 -12.38 -2.11
CA ALA A 398 -18.54 -12.59 -3.53
C ALA A 398 -17.74 -11.46 -4.19
N GLN A 399 -17.82 -10.23 -3.64
CA GLN A 399 -17.19 -9.04 -4.21
C GLN A 399 -15.96 -8.61 -3.41
N PHE A 400 -16.03 -8.70 -2.10
CA PHE A 400 -15.01 -8.18 -1.17
C PHE A 400 -14.26 -9.27 -0.41
N GLY A 401 -14.65 -10.54 -0.58
CA GLY A 401 -14.05 -11.68 0.11
C GLY A 401 -12.93 -12.34 -0.68
N GLY A 402 -11.90 -12.76 0.05
CA GLY A 402 -10.79 -13.58 -0.44
C GLY A 402 -10.62 -14.81 0.44
N SER A 403 -9.57 -15.60 0.20
CA SER A 403 -9.22 -16.74 1.08
C SER A 403 -8.49 -16.27 2.33
N ALA A 404 -9.12 -16.39 3.50
CA ALA A 404 -8.47 -16.13 4.79
C ALA A 404 -7.31 -17.11 5.08
N GLU A 405 -7.38 -18.33 4.55
CA GLU A 405 -6.33 -19.34 4.66
C GLU A 405 -5.08 -18.95 3.86
N GLU A 406 -5.26 -18.57 2.59
CA GLU A 406 -4.16 -18.10 1.74
C GLU A 406 -3.50 -16.87 2.36
N PHE A 407 -4.29 -15.91 2.84
CA PHE A 407 -3.74 -14.77 3.57
C PHE A 407 -2.99 -15.21 4.83
N GLY A 408 -3.52 -16.19 5.58
CA GLY A 408 -2.82 -16.77 6.73
C GLY A 408 -1.44 -17.34 6.37
N ARG A 409 -1.27 -17.90 5.16
CA ARG A 409 0.04 -18.35 4.64
C ARG A 409 0.95 -17.17 4.28
N LEU A 410 0.43 -16.19 3.56
CA LEU A 410 1.17 -15.00 3.09
C LEU A 410 1.53 -14.02 4.22
N PHE A 411 0.74 -13.96 5.28
CA PHE A 411 0.92 -13.10 6.46
C PHE A 411 2.13 -13.57 7.26
N ALA A 412 3.30 -13.06 6.89
CA ALA A 412 4.61 -13.54 7.33
C ALA A 412 5.14 -12.77 8.54
N GLU A 413 4.83 -11.47 8.66
CA GLU A 413 5.39 -10.64 9.74
C GLU A 413 4.39 -9.72 10.44
N VAL A 414 4.56 -9.55 11.75
CA VAL A 414 3.84 -8.58 12.59
C VAL A 414 4.79 -7.50 13.08
N TRP A 415 4.47 -6.23 12.83
CA TRP A 415 5.24 -5.09 13.34
C TRP A 415 4.39 -4.18 14.21
N ASP A 416 4.60 -4.18 15.51
CA ASP A 416 3.91 -3.28 16.43
C ASP A 416 4.85 -2.17 16.91
N PHE A 417 4.48 -0.92 16.69
CA PHE A 417 5.28 0.27 17.02
C PHE A 417 4.80 1.03 18.26
N ASP A 418 3.90 0.44 19.06
CA ASP A 418 3.37 1.11 20.26
C ASP A 418 2.98 0.16 21.41
N CYS A 419 2.65 -1.09 21.08
CA CYS A 419 2.11 -2.09 22.01
C CYS A 419 0.87 -1.60 22.79
N ALA A 420 0.07 -0.76 22.13
CA ALA A 420 -1.06 0.00 22.67
C ALA A 420 -2.38 -0.80 22.63
N HIS A 421 -2.47 -1.90 23.39
CA HIS A 421 -3.62 -2.83 23.36
C HIS A 421 -4.64 -2.63 24.49
N ALA A 422 -4.51 -1.58 25.30
CA ALA A 422 -5.37 -1.34 26.48
C ALA A 422 -6.88 -1.33 26.19
N PRO A 423 -7.40 -0.71 25.11
CA PRO A 423 -8.85 -0.70 24.86
C PRO A 423 -9.43 -2.03 24.34
N TYR A 424 -8.62 -3.05 24.01
CA TYR A 424 -9.07 -4.32 23.39
C TYR A 424 -8.47 -5.54 24.08
N HIS A 425 -9.06 -5.93 25.21
CA HIS A 425 -8.67 -7.09 26.05
C HIS A 425 -7.24 -7.04 26.63
N GLY A 426 -6.51 -5.94 26.40
CA GLY A 426 -5.19 -5.69 26.97
C GLY A 426 -4.06 -6.41 26.23
N TYR A 427 -2.83 -6.01 26.58
CA TYR A 427 -1.60 -6.60 26.06
C TYR A 427 -1.52 -8.14 26.21
N PRO A 428 -1.95 -8.77 27.33
CA PRO A 428 -1.91 -10.22 27.46
C PRO A 428 -2.75 -10.97 26.42
N ALA A 429 -3.86 -10.39 25.97
CA ALA A 429 -4.67 -10.99 24.92
C ALA A 429 -3.98 -10.91 23.54
N PHE A 430 -3.32 -9.77 23.27
CA PHE A 430 -2.48 -9.62 22.08
C PHE A 430 -1.32 -10.62 22.10
N GLU A 431 -0.60 -10.76 23.21
CA GLU A 431 0.53 -11.68 23.36
C GLU A 431 0.10 -13.13 23.09
N ARG A 432 -1.03 -13.59 23.65
CA ARG A 432 -1.58 -14.92 23.36
C ARG A 432 -1.93 -15.10 21.88
N ALA A 433 -2.53 -14.08 21.26
CA ALA A 433 -2.88 -14.13 19.84
C ALA A 433 -1.62 -14.15 18.94
N LEU A 434 -0.60 -13.35 19.29
CA LEU A 434 0.68 -13.31 18.62
C LEU A 434 1.41 -14.65 18.74
N HIS A 435 1.44 -15.26 19.93
CA HIS A 435 2.00 -16.59 20.15
C HIS A 435 1.32 -17.62 19.26
N SER A 436 -0.02 -17.69 19.32
CA SER A 436 -0.82 -18.63 18.55
C SER A 436 -0.62 -18.49 17.04
N TRP A 437 -0.36 -17.28 16.56
CA TRP A 437 -0.02 -17.04 15.16
C TRP A 437 1.43 -17.42 14.84
N TYR A 438 2.38 -17.03 15.69
CA TYR A 438 3.82 -17.21 15.47
C TYR A 438 4.20 -18.68 15.34
N VAL A 439 3.63 -19.56 16.18
CA VAL A 439 3.92 -21.00 16.18
C VAL A 439 3.35 -21.76 14.97
N THR A 440 2.63 -21.11 14.06
CA THR A 440 2.01 -21.76 12.89
C THR A 440 2.95 -21.99 11.70
N GLY A 441 4.21 -21.56 11.77
CA GLY A 441 5.19 -21.83 10.72
C GLY A 441 6.28 -20.77 10.63
N ASN A 442 6.74 -20.47 9.41
CA ASN A 442 7.77 -19.47 9.15
C ASN A 442 7.22 -18.04 9.30
N LYS A 443 7.05 -17.61 10.55
CA LYS A 443 6.51 -16.30 10.94
C LYS A 443 7.59 -15.47 11.63
N SER A 444 7.41 -14.15 11.68
CA SER A 444 8.29 -13.27 12.45
C SER A 444 7.58 -12.07 13.04
N PHE A 445 8.13 -11.51 14.10
CA PHE A 445 7.55 -10.32 14.69
C PHE A 445 8.60 -9.29 15.09
N ARG A 446 8.18 -8.04 15.12
CA ARG A 446 9.00 -6.89 15.48
C ARG A 446 8.19 -6.04 16.43
N LEU A 447 8.64 -5.91 17.68
CA LEU A 447 7.95 -5.13 18.70
C LEU A 447 8.82 -3.93 19.08
N TYR A 448 8.26 -2.74 19.00
CA TYR A 448 8.93 -1.51 19.38
C TYR A 448 7.98 -0.71 20.25
N HIS A 449 8.43 -0.26 21.41
CA HIS A 449 7.60 0.59 22.26
C HIS A 449 8.44 1.48 23.18
N SER A 450 7.84 2.58 23.62
CA SER A 450 8.38 3.43 24.68
C SER A 450 7.61 3.26 25.99
N THR A 451 8.09 3.88 27.07
CA THR A 451 7.39 3.93 28.36
C THR A 451 6.09 4.74 28.31
N PHE A 452 5.93 5.65 27.35
CA PHE A 452 4.75 6.52 27.21
C PHE A 452 3.43 5.74 27.18
N THR A 453 3.31 4.75 26.29
CA THR A 453 2.07 4.00 26.06
C THR A 453 1.98 2.75 26.93
N GLY A 454 3.12 2.34 27.50
CA GLY A 454 3.29 1.10 28.23
C GLY A 454 3.28 1.23 29.75
N GLY A 455 3.76 2.36 30.26
CA GLY A 455 4.42 2.41 31.56
C GLY A 455 5.73 1.61 31.56
N ASP A 456 6.41 1.56 32.72
CA ASP A 456 7.50 0.62 32.95
C ASP A 456 6.92 -0.78 33.18
N ARG A 457 6.56 -1.47 32.09
CA ARG A 457 6.01 -2.83 32.15
C ARG A 457 7.02 -3.86 32.68
N ASP A 458 8.30 -3.51 32.76
CA ASP A 458 9.33 -4.35 33.40
C ASP A 458 9.29 -4.26 34.93
N SER A 459 8.89 -3.12 35.50
CA SER A 459 8.64 -3.02 36.95
C SER A 459 7.48 -3.90 37.46
N LEU A 460 6.67 -4.45 36.53
CA LEU A 460 5.58 -5.39 36.82
C LEU A 460 6.02 -6.86 36.75
N GLY A 461 7.28 -7.15 36.42
CA GLY A 461 7.82 -8.52 36.40
C GLY A 461 7.23 -9.45 35.33
N VAL A 462 6.42 -8.92 34.40
CA VAL A 462 5.85 -9.67 33.29
C VAL A 462 6.63 -9.30 32.05
N GLU A 463 7.69 -10.07 31.74
CA GLU A 463 8.41 -9.89 30.49
C GLU A 463 7.48 -10.27 29.32
N PRO A 464 7.07 -9.32 28.46
CA PRO A 464 6.10 -9.56 27.37
C PRO A 464 6.58 -10.52 26.26
N LEU A 465 7.80 -11.03 26.38
CA LEU A 465 8.41 -12.02 25.48
C LEU A 465 8.61 -13.38 26.15
N ALA A 466 8.57 -13.47 27.48
CA ALA A 466 8.88 -14.72 28.19
C ALA A 466 7.84 -15.81 27.91
N SER A 467 6.60 -15.45 27.58
CA SER A 467 5.59 -16.42 27.11
C SER A 467 5.70 -16.75 25.61
N LEU A 468 6.39 -15.90 24.84
CA LEU A 468 6.51 -16.01 23.38
C LEU A 468 7.76 -16.74 22.92
N VAL A 469 8.83 -16.68 23.72
CA VAL A 469 10.15 -17.15 23.32
C VAL A 469 10.86 -17.78 24.50
N THR A 470 11.43 -18.96 24.28
CA THR A 470 12.23 -19.62 25.33
C THR A 470 13.56 -18.89 25.50
N SER A 471 14.13 -18.90 26.70
CA SER A 471 15.44 -18.25 26.96
C SER A 471 16.55 -18.78 26.04
N SER A 472 16.44 -20.01 25.53
CA SER A 472 17.35 -20.59 24.53
C SER A 472 17.28 -19.97 23.14
N ASP A 473 16.18 -19.29 22.78
CA ASP A 473 16.02 -18.62 21.49
C ASP A 473 16.59 -17.19 21.49
N ILE A 474 16.88 -16.64 22.67
CA ILE A 474 17.46 -15.32 22.86
C ILE A 474 18.98 -15.44 22.68
N GLN A 475 19.50 -14.99 21.55
CA GLN A 475 20.95 -15.07 21.31
C GLN A 475 21.70 -13.86 21.84
N GLN A 476 21.14 -12.66 21.72
CA GLN A 476 21.81 -11.43 22.12
C GLN A 476 20.82 -10.41 22.69
N SER A 477 21.24 -9.77 23.78
CA SER A 477 20.55 -8.63 24.37
C SER A 477 21.53 -7.46 24.46
N SER A 478 21.12 -6.28 24.01
CA SER A 478 21.84 -5.03 24.23
C SER A 478 21.02 -4.18 25.18
N GLN A 479 21.67 -3.63 26.22
CA GLN A 479 21.03 -2.73 27.15
C GLN A 479 21.92 -1.52 27.38
N VAL A 480 21.31 -0.34 27.36
CA VAL A 480 21.91 0.93 27.78
C VAL A 480 21.05 1.44 28.92
N SER A 481 21.64 1.80 30.05
CA SER A 481 20.93 2.40 31.19
C SER A 481 21.83 3.37 31.92
N ASP A 482 21.27 4.50 32.38
CA ASP A 482 21.91 5.36 33.37
C ASP A 482 21.72 4.82 34.80
N ALA A 483 22.53 5.30 35.74
CA ALA A 483 22.48 4.91 37.16
C ALA A 483 21.15 5.31 37.86
N GLY A 484 20.32 6.14 37.22
CA GLY A 484 19.02 6.59 37.73
C GLY A 484 17.81 5.89 37.10
N GLY A 485 18.00 5.00 36.13
CA GLY A 485 16.92 4.27 35.46
C GLY A 485 15.96 5.12 34.62
N THR A 486 16.33 6.37 34.29
CA THR A 486 15.46 7.30 33.53
C THR A 486 15.81 7.35 32.05
N HIS A 487 17.04 7.00 31.70
CA HIS A 487 17.52 6.90 30.33
C HIS A 487 17.97 5.47 30.09
N TRP A 488 17.06 4.64 29.57
CA TRP A 488 17.38 3.29 29.21
C TRP A 488 16.81 2.90 27.84
N ALA A 489 17.49 1.97 27.19
CA ALA A 489 16.98 1.24 26.05
C ALA A 489 17.42 -0.21 26.15
N GLN A 490 16.56 -1.12 25.73
CA GLN A 490 16.87 -2.53 25.67
C GLN A 490 16.42 -3.12 24.34
N GLU A 491 17.28 -3.90 23.72
CA GLU A 491 16.98 -4.64 22.51
C GLU A 491 17.27 -6.12 22.75
N ARG A 492 16.36 -6.98 22.31
CA ARG A 492 16.51 -8.44 22.27
C ARG A 492 16.11 -8.94 20.90
N TYR A 493 16.81 -9.95 20.42
CA TYR A 493 16.50 -10.57 19.13
C TYR A 493 16.97 -12.03 19.09
N SER A 494 16.37 -12.79 18.19
CA SER A 494 16.80 -14.15 17.87
C SER A 494 17.94 -14.16 16.88
N ALA A 495 18.77 -15.20 16.97
CA ALA A 495 19.86 -15.52 16.03
C ALA A 495 19.46 -15.48 14.55
N LYS A 496 18.23 -15.90 14.27
CA LYS A 496 17.69 -16.09 12.93
C LYS A 496 16.91 -14.87 12.45
N ASP A 497 16.98 -13.76 13.18
CA ASP A 497 16.16 -12.56 12.99
C ASP A 497 14.66 -12.89 12.93
N GLN A 498 14.19 -13.99 13.53
CA GLN A 498 12.77 -14.37 13.49
C GLN A 498 11.92 -13.49 14.40
N TRP A 499 12.54 -12.87 15.39
CA TRP A 499 11.90 -11.84 16.18
C TRP A 499 12.91 -10.82 16.68
N SER A 500 12.44 -9.60 16.86
CA SER A 500 13.19 -8.54 17.53
C SER A 500 12.24 -7.73 18.40
N SER A 501 12.74 -7.28 19.54
CA SER A 501 12.04 -6.37 20.42
C SER A 501 12.98 -5.26 20.86
N ALA A 502 12.55 -4.01 20.71
CA ALA A 502 13.29 -2.85 21.17
C ALA A 502 12.40 -1.98 22.03
N ARG A 503 12.93 -1.57 23.17
CA ARG A 503 12.20 -0.92 24.26
C ARG A 503 12.99 0.28 24.71
N PHE A 504 12.29 1.37 24.96
CA PHE A 504 12.94 2.65 25.26
C PHE A 504 12.24 3.35 26.41
N ALA A 505 13.00 3.89 27.34
CA ALA A 505 12.52 4.95 28.21
C ALA A 505 12.22 6.20 27.36
N ASP A 506 11.19 6.96 27.72
CA ASP A 506 10.90 8.21 27.01
C ASP A 506 12.11 9.16 27.09
N GLY A 507 12.77 9.25 28.24
CA GLY A 507 14.01 10.04 28.42
C GLY A 507 15.15 9.60 27.50
N PHE A 508 15.22 8.33 27.09
CA PHE A 508 16.21 7.87 26.12
C PHE A 508 15.94 8.41 24.70
N LEU A 509 14.66 8.49 24.32
CA LEU A 509 14.21 8.96 23.00
C LEU A 509 14.19 10.49 22.89
N GLN A 510 14.00 11.18 24.02
CA GLN A 510 14.02 12.65 24.08
C GLN A 510 15.44 13.19 23.85
N SER A 511 15.54 14.22 23.00
CA SER A 511 16.78 14.97 22.77
C SER A 511 16.47 16.45 22.56
N ASN A 512 17.32 17.33 23.11
CA ASN A 512 17.28 18.77 22.85
C ASN A 512 17.92 19.14 21.49
N ASP A 513 18.75 18.25 20.94
CA ASP A 513 19.35 18.37 19.60
C ASP A 513 19.15 17.01 18.90
N PRO A 514 18.08 16.87 18.11
CA PRO A 514 17.76 15.59 17.50
C PRO A 514 18.66 15.30 16.29
N GLY A 515 19.56 16.22 15.89
CA GLY A 515 20.49 16.05 14.78
C GLY A 515 19.88 16.31 13.38
N PRO A 516 20.63 16.06 12.29
CA PRO A 516 20.19 16.33 10.93
C PRO A 516 19.28 15.22 10.42
N GLY A 517 18.04 15.25 10.85
CA GLY A 517 16.98 14.55 10.17
C GLY A 517 15.71 15.37 10.29
N PRO A 518 14.56 14.78 10.01
CA PRO A 518 13.45 15.59 9.58
C PRO A 518 12.99 16.61 10.65
N PRO A 519 12.56 17.82 10.23
CA PRO A 519 12.44 19.02 11.08
C PRO A 519 11.39 18.98 12.21
N TYR A 520 10.76 17.84 12.47
CA TYR A 520 9.66 17.66 13.43
C TYR A 520 10.01 16.69 14.57
N TRP A 521 11.30 16.42 14.79
CA TRP A 521 11.78 15.90 16.08
C TRP A 521 11.63 16.97 17.16
N THR A 522 10.52 16.93 17.89
CA THR A 522 10.35 17.76 19.09
C THR A 522 10.82 17.00 20.31
N LYS A 523 11.25 17.78 21.32
CA LYS A 523 11.72 17.30 22.62
C LYS A 523 10.68 16.46 23.38
N ASP A 524 9.38 16.64 23.09
CA ASP A 524 8.29 16.19 23.97
C ASP A 524 7.46 15.02 23.39
N ASP A 525 7.88 14.43 22.27
CA ASP A 525 7.07 13.46 21.51
C ASP A 525 7.73 12.07 21.42
N ALA A 526 7.99 11.45 22.57
CA ALA A 526 8.51 10.09 22.66
C ALA A 526 7.54 9.06 22.06
N HIS A 527 6.23 9.33 22.15
CA HIS A 527 5.17 8.46 21.61
C HIS A 527 5.27 8.28 20.10
N HIS A 528 5.38 9.36 19.34
CA HIS A 528 5.51 9.27 17.89
C HIS A 528 6.95 8.98 17.42
N PHE A 529 7.94 8.93 18.31
CA PHE A 529 9.32 8.64 17.93
C PHE A 529 9.48 7.22 17.39
N VAL A 530 8.86 6.23 18.04
CA VAL A 530 9.01 4.81 17.66
C VAL A 530 8.61 4.55 16.19
N PRO A 531 7.40 4.91 15.72
CA PRO A 531 7.04 4.72 14.31
C PRO A 531 7.88 5.57 13.33
N ARG A 532 8.54 6.65 13.79
CA ARG A 532 9.44 7.48 12.95
C ARG A 532 10.80 6.82 12.68
N ILE A 533 11.19 5.79 13.44
CA ILE A 533 12.50 5.14 13.31
C ILE A 533 12.42 3.64 13.02
N ALA A 534 11.35 2.97 13.47
CA ALA A 534 11.29 1.51 13.53
C ALA A 534 10.82 0.85 12.24
N LEU A 535 10.04 1.55 11.39
CA LEU A 535 9.54 0.97 10.14
C LEU A 535 10.70 0.64 9.19
N GLY A 536 11.69 1.53 9.08
CA GLY A 536 12.87 1.28 8.26
C GLY A 536 13.67 0.04 8.72
N HIS A 537 13.85 -0.11 10.04
CA HIS A 537 14.49 -1.30 10.61
C HIS A 537 13.71 -2.59 10.32
N ALA A 538 12.38 -2.57 10.55
CA ALA A 538 11.53 -3.71 10.28
C ALA A 538 11.55 -4.10 8.78
N ALA A 539 11.48 -3.10 7.89
CA ALA A 539 11.55 -3.30 6.45
C ALA A 539 12.91 -3.83 5.97
N LEU A 540 14.01 -3.40 6.60
CA LEU A 540 15.36 -3.92 6.33
C LEU A 540 15.41 -5.43 6.58
N LEU A 541 14.90 -5.89 7.73
CA LEU A 541 14.86 -7.32 8.09
C LEU A 541 13.88 -8.10 7.21
N PHE A 542 12.76 -7.49 6.84
CA PHE A 542 11.78 -8.10 5.96
C PHE A 542 12.33 -8.38 4.56
N SER A 543 13.13 -7.46 4.04
CA SER A 543 13.68 -7.53 2.68
C SER A 543 14.85 -8.52 2.53
N ARG A 544 15.39 -9.05 3.64
CA ARG A 544 16.46 -10.06 3.61
C ARG A 544 15.92 -11.37 3.02
N PRO A 545 16.68 -12.04 2.11
CA PRO A 545 16.41 -13.42 1.75
C PRO A 545 16.41 -14.29 3.01
N ARG A 546 15.41 -15.17 3.15
CA ARG A 546 15.33 -16.16 4.23
C ARG A 546 15.78 -17.52 3.76
#